data_AF-A0A652YS96-F1
#
_entry.id   AF-A0A652YS96-F1
#
_cell.length_a   1.000
_cell.length_b   1.000
_cell.length_c   1.000
_cell.angle_alpha   90.00
_cell.angle_beta   90.00
_cell.angle_gamma   90.00
#
_symmetry.space_group_name_H-M   'P 1'
#
loop_
_entity.id
_entity.type
_entity.pdbx_description
1 polymer ?
#
loop_
_entity_poly.entity_id
_entity_poly.type
_entity_poly.pdbx_seq_one_letter_code
_entity_poly.pdbx_strand_id
1 'polypeptide(L)'
;MVNMTEVTVFAVGGTGESYDGDTRTHVVGLLSAVTRELDDRFDAKWVSYPASYGPVADGGSSFRRSTEMGARALLAALAEVRGPVMLIGYSQGCSVIRAALPEANGSNIIGIGLISDPQQPVGVLPGCDGYGVAGDGPEIPSWIPAKWIGHPQDLICNASDDSYIRDIADLTGWMSFTQARVWANKVWELLRSNTFQNAQKTRFSPSQWRKDLRRLRTAFLEVLGYLPSLVSWRRFQIRNPRGGRHVSYASEAFDASGRTGCQVLADWMTAQAQDVREHVPAA
;
A
#
# COMPACT_ATOMS: atom_id res chain seq x y z
N MET A 1 -26.91 -21.39 -21.71
CA MET A 1 -25.71 -20.89 -21.00
C MET A 1 -26.15 -19.67 -20.22
N VAL A 2 -26.13 -19.75 -18.89
CA VAL A 2 -26.51 -18.61 -18.05
C VAL A 2 -25.44 -17.54 -18.26
N ASN A 3 -25.85 -16.36 -18.69
CA ASN A 3 -24.97 -15.22 -18.93
C ASN A 3 -24.35 -14.86 -17.57
N MET A 4 -23.08 -15.22 -17.34
CA MET A 4 -22.42 -14.94 -16.08
C MET A 4 -22.19 -13.43 -15.98
N THR A 5 -22.73 -12.78 -14.96
CA THR A 5 -22.38 -11.38 -14.70
C THR A 5 -20.90 -11.33 -14.34
N GLU A 6 -20.12 -10.80 -15.27
CA GLU A 6 -18.68 -10.57 -15.17
C GLU A 6 -18.41 -9.47 -14.12
N VAL A 7 -17.46 -9.72 -13.22
CA VAL A 7 -17.03 -8.76 -12.20
C VAL A 7 -15.84 -7.99 -12.74
N THR A 8 -15.97 -6.66 -12.87
CA THR A 8 -14.82 -5.84 -13.24
C THR A 8 -13.91 -5.63 -12.02
N VAL A 9 -12.61 -5.87 -12.17
CA VAL A 9 -11.61 -5.64 -11.13
C VAL A 9 -10.73 -4.47 -11.54
N PHE A 10 -10.76 -3.37 -10.80
CA PHE A 10 -9.80 -2.29 -11.01
C PHE A 10 -8.58 -2.48 -10.10
N ALA A 11 -7.42 -2.67 -10.73
CA ALA A 11 -6.14 -2.84 -10.05
C ALA A 11 -5.33 -1.55 -10.07
N VAL A 12 -4.98 -1.05 -8.88
CA VAL A 12 -4.22 0.18 -8.69
C VAL A 12 -2.86 -0.15 -8.08
N GLY A 13 -1.82 -0.02 -8.90
CA GLY A 13 -0.44 -0.36 -8.54
C GLY A 13 0.17 0.52 -7.46
N GLY A 14 1.25 0.02 -6.88
CA GLY A 14 2.08 0.78 -5.94
C GLY A 14 2.99 1.80 -6.62
N THR A 15 3.73 2.55 -5.82
CA THR A 15 4.73 3.52 -6.29
C THR A 15 5.71 2.86 -7.27
N GLY A 16 5.89 3.45 -8.45
CA GLY A 16 6.78 2.96 -9.50
C GLY A 16 6.25 1.79 -10.33
N GLU A 17 5.05 1.28 -10.08
CA GLU A 17 4.43 0.23 -10.92
C GLU A 17 3.65 0.80 -12.11
N SER A 18 3.26 2.07 -12.04
CA SER A 18 2.72 2.88 -13.14
C SER A 18 3.61 4.13 -13.36
N TYR A 19 3.25 4.97 -14.32
CA TYR A 19 4.01 6.17 -14.68
C TYR A 19 3.11 7.18 -15.41
N ASP A 20 3.57 8.43 -15.51
CA ASP A 20 2.85 9.46 -16.25
C ASP A 20 2.73 9.09 -17.73
N GLY A 21 1.51 9.12 -18.27
CA GLY A 21 1.22 8.66 -19.63
C GLY A 21 1.18 7.14 -19.81
N ASP A 22 1.09 6.35 -18.74
CA ASP A 22 0.94 4.89 -18.82
C ASP A 22 -0.34 4.49 -19.58
N THR A 23 -0.20 3.82 -20.72
CA THR A 23 -1.32 3.40 -21.57
C THR A 23 -1.69 1.92 -21.40
N ARG A 24 -1.08 1.21 -20.46
CA ARG A 24 -1.34 -0.22 -20.25
C ARG A 24 -2.73 -0.41 -19.67
N THR A 25 -3.46 -1.39 -20.18
CA THR A 25 -4.79 -1.77 -19.69
C THR A 25 -4.78 -3.10 -18.95
N HIS A 26 -3.82 -3.97 -19.23
CA HIS A 26 -3.61 -5.22 -18.50
C HIS A 26 -2.88 -4.97 -17.18
N VAL A 27 -3.22 -5.75 -16.16
CA VAL A 27 -2.64 -5.61 -14.83
C VAL A 27 -1.18 -6.03 -14.83
N VAL A 28 -0.33 -5.19 -14.24
CA VAL A 28 1.12 -5.37 -14.11
C VAL A 28 1.55 -5.28 -12.65
N GLY A 29 2.85 -5.42 -12.37
CA GLY A 29 3.41 -5.28 -11.02
C GLY A 29 2.94 -6.37 -10.06
N LEU A 30 2.94 -6.07 -8.77
CA LEU A 30 2.57 -7.01 -7.72
C LEU A 30 1.14 -7.55 -7.89
N LEU A 31 0.19 -6.69 -8.28
CA LEU A 31 -1.22 -7.06 -8.42
C LEU A 31 -1.48 -8.04 -9.58
N SER A 32 -0.56 -8.18 -10.55
CA SER A 32 -0.66 -9.23 -11.57
C SER A 32 -0.64 -10.64 -10.98
N ALA A 33 -0.08 -10.83 -9.78
CA ALA A 33 -0.12 -12.10 -9.08
C ALA A 33 -1.49 -12.39 -8.47
N VAL A 34 -2.28 -11.37 -8.12
CA VAL A 34 -3.67 -11.57 -7.68
C VAL A 34 -4.52 -11.95 -8.89
N THR A 35 -4.44 -11.18 -9.96
CA THR A 35 -5.35 -11.34 -11.11
C THR A 35 -5.09 -12.61 -11.93
N ARG A 36 -3.88 -13.18 -11.88
CA ARG A 36 -3.59 -14.49 -12.48
C ARG A 36 -4.26 -15.66 -11.78
N GLU A 37 -4.65 -15.49 -10.52
CA GLU A 37 -5.34 -16.52 -9.73
C GLU A 37 -6.87 -16.43 -9.87
N LEU A 38 -7.38 -15.36 -10.50
CA LEU A 38 -8.80 -15.19 -10.79
C LEU A 38 -9.20 -15.95 -12.06
N ASP A 39 -10.43 -16.48 -12.06
CA ASP A 39 -10.99 -17.18 -13.22
C ASP A 39 -11.71 -16.22 -14.19
N ASP A 40 -12.33 -16.79 -15.23
CA ASP A 40 -12.99 -16.09 -16.33
C ASP A 40 -14.22 -15.25 -15.92
N ARG A 41 -14.60 -15.28 -14.65
CA ARG A 41 -15.66 -14.41 -14.11
C ARG A 41 -15.18 -12.99 -13.85
N PHE A 42 -13.87 -12.74 -13.86
CA PHE A 42 -13.27 -11.47 -13.50
C PHE A 42 -12.60 -10.81 -14.71
N ASP A 43 -12.99 -9.56 -15.00
CA ASP A 43 -12.37 -8.70 -16.01
C ASP A 43 -11.45 -7.70 -15.31
N ALA A 44 -10.15 -8.02 -15.25
CA ALA A 44 -9.18 -7.19 -14.54
C ALA A 44 -8.58 -6.08 -15.41
N LYS A 45 -8.69 -4.84 -14.94
CA LYS A 45 -8.26 -3.61 -15.60
C LYS A 45 -7.26 -2.86 -14.77
N TRP A 46 -6.18 -2.41 -15.40
CA TRP A 46 -5.18 -1.55 -14.80
C TRP A 46 -5.65 -0.10 -14.72
N VAL A 47 -5.41 0.55 -13.58
CA VAL A 47 -5.63 1.99 -13.42
C VAL A 47 -4.30 2.71 -13.55
N SER A 48 -4.09 3.33 -14.70
CA SER A 48 -2.89 4.13 -14.98
C SER A 48 -2.90 5.45 -14.22
N TYR A 49 -1.78 5.77 -13.58
CA TYR A 49 -1.57 7.05 -12.88
C TYR A 49 -0.06 7.28 -12.69
N PRO A 50 0.38 8.48 -12.25
CA PRO A 50 1.81 8.76 -12.13
C PRO A 50 2.60 7.80 -11.23
N ALA A 51 1.95 7.15 -10.25
CA ALA A 51 2.57 6.26 -9.26
C ALA A 51 3.88 6.83 -8.68
N SER A 52 3.88 8.14 -8.44
CA SER A 52 5.06 8.89 -8.09
C SER A 52 5.06 9.28 -6.62
N TYR A 53 6.27 9.29 -6.09
CA TYR A 53 6.66 9.89 -4.84
C TYR A 53 7.87 10.73 -5.26
N GLY A 54 7.75 12.06 -5.44
CA GLY A 54 8.88 12.93 -5.86
C GLY A 54 8.80 14.46 -5.80
N PRO A 55 9.94 15.22 -5.71
CA PRO A 55 9.88 16.65 -5.55
C PRO A 55 9.38 17.27 -6.85
N VAL A 56 8.53 18.27 -6.67
CA VAL A 56 7.93 19.08 -7.73
C VAL A 56 9.00 19.80 -8.59
N ALA A 57 10.22 19.99 -8.06
CA ALA A 57 11.30 20.74 -8.69
C ALA A 57 12.08 19.99 -9.79
N ASP A 58 12.08 18.65 -9.79
CA ASP A 58 12.80 17.82 -10.79
C ASP A 58 11.86 17.13 -11.79
N GLY A 59 10.61 17.62 -11.91
CA GLY A 59 9.60 17.11 -12.83
C GLY A 59 8.75 15.93 -12.31
N GLY A 60 8.95 15.48 -11.06
CA GLY A 60 8.10 14.48 -10.41
C GLY A 60 6.87 15.09 -9.70
N SER A 61 5.79 14.34 -9.54
CA SER A 61 4.64 14.77 -8.73
C SER A 61 4.81 14.36 -7.27
N SER A 62 4.37 15.20 -6.32
CA SER A 62 4.30 14.83 -4.90
C SER A 62 3.42 13.59 -4.71
N PHE A 63 3.64 12.84 -3.61
CA PHE A 63 2.81 11.67 -3.29
C PHE A 63 1.32 12.03 -3.30
N ARG A 64 0.97 13.13 -2.63
CA ARG A 64 -0.42 13.64 -2.58
C ARG A 64 -0.97 13.91 -3.97
N ARG A 65 -0.22 14.62 -4.82
CA ARG A 65 -0.66 14.95 -6.20
C ARG A 65 -0.80 13.68 -7.04
N SER A 66 0.14 12.73 -6.91
CA SER A 66 0.07 11.42 -7.58
C SER A 66 -1.18 10.65 -7.14
N THR A 67 -1.46 10.60 -5.84
CA THR A 67 -2.65 9.94 -5.28
C THR A 67 -3.95 10.61 -5.75
N GLU A 68 -4.03 11.94 -5.78
CA GLU A 68 -5.18 12.67 -6.31
C GLU A 68 -5.40 12.41 -7.81
N MET A 69 -4.32 12.34 -8.60
CA MET A 69 -4.40 11.97 -10.02
C MET A 69 -4.88 10.54 -10.21
N GLY A 70 -4.38 9.60 -9.39
CA GLY A 70 -4.86 8.22 -9.39
C GLY A 70 -6.33 8.11 -8.98
N ALA A 71 -6.77 8.87 -7.97
CA ALA A 71 -8.16 8.85 -7.53
C ALA A 71 -9.11 9.33 -8.65
N ARG A 72 -8.75 10.41 -9.34
CA ARG A 72 -9.50 10.88 -10.51
C ARG A 72 -9.51 9.86 -11.65
N ALA A 73 -8.39 9.19 -11.92
CA ALA A 73 -8.32 8.16 -12.94
C ALA A 73 -9.21 6.95 -12.59
N LEU A 74 -9.21 6.52 -11.33
CA LEU A 74 -10.08 5.46 -10.84
C LEU A 74 -11.56 5.85 -10.92
N LEU A 75 -11.93 7.07 -10.51
CA LEU A 75 -13.29 7.57 -10.61
C LEU A 75 -13.79 7.62 -12.07
N ALA A 76 -12.94 8.05 -12.99
CA ALA A 76 -13.26 8.04 -14.42
C ALA A 76 -13.48 6.60 -14.93
N ALA A 77 -12.65 5.65 -14.50
CA ALA A 77 -12.81 4.24 -14.88
C ALA A 77 -14.08 3.62 -14.28
N LEU A 78 -14.42 3.96 -13.03
CA LEU A 78 -15.65 3.53 -12.36
C LEU A 78 -16.91 4.05 -13.07
N ALA A 79 -16.88 5.27 -13.59
CA ALA A 79 -18.02 5.88 -14.30
C ALA A 79 -18.44 5.10 -15.56
N GLU A 80 -17.50 4.37 -16.18
CA GLU A 80 -17.74 3.57 -17.39
C GLU A 80 -18.33 2.18 -17.09
N VAL A 81 -18.40 1.77 -15.81
CA VAL A 81 -18.82 0.42 -15.42
C VAL A 81 -20.12 0.45 -14.62
N ARG A 82 -21.13 -0.26 -15.12
CA ARG A 82 -22.44 -0.41 -14.46
C ARG A 82 -22.60 -1.74 -13.72
N GLY A 83 -21.75 -2.72 -14.01
CA GLY A 83 -21.77 -4.04 -13.38
C GLY A 83 -21.10 -4.07 -11.99
N PRO A 84 -21.04 -5.25 -11.34
CA PRO A 84 -20.34 -5.41 -10.08
C PRO A 84 -18.84 -5.13 -10.23
N VAL A 85 -18.29 -4.38 -9.29
CA VAL A 85 -16.89 -3.94 -9.28
C VAL A 85 -16.19 -4.41 -8.02
N MET A 86 -14.97 -4.91 -8.16
CA MET A 86 -14.01 -5.02 -7.06
C MET A 86 -12.83 -4.08 -7.29
N LEU A 87 -12.28 -3.54 -6.21
CA LEU A 87 -11.08 -2.71 -6.24
C LEU A 87 -9.94 -3.45 -5.56
N ILE A 88 -8.75 -3.47 -6.17
CA ILE A 88 -7.54 -3.98 -5.51
C ILE A 88 -6.41 -2.95 -5.57
N GLY A 89 -5.82 -2.66 -4.42
CA GLY A 89 -4.74 -1.69 -4.27
C GLY A 89 -3.50 -2.33 -3.66
N TYR A 90 -2.34 -1.85 -4.08
CA TYR A 90 -1.07 -2.15 -3.43
C TYR A 90 -0.35 -0.86 -3.06
N SER A 91 0.12 -0.74 -1.81
CA SER A 91 0.94 0.40 -1.35
C SER A 91 0.25 1.74 -1.65
N GLN A 92 0.86 2.66 -2.41
CA GLN A 92 0.22 3.91 -2.84
C GLN A 92 -1.16 3.71 -3.50
N GLY A 93 -1.37 2.61 -4.22
CA GLY A 93 -2.65 2.29 -4.84
C GLY A 93 -3.80 2.09 -3.83
N CYS A 94 -3.48 1.67 -2.59
CA CYS A 94 -4.46 1.65 -1.51
C CYS A 94 -4.93 3.06 -1.17
N SER A 95 -4.00 4.01 -1.04
CA SER A 95 -4.35 5.42 -0.79
C SER A 95 -5.12 6.04 -1.95
N VAL A 96 -4.85 5.65 -3.19
CA VAL A 96 -5.64 6.07 -4.36
C VAL A 96 -7.08 5.58 -4.25
N ILE A 97 -7.29 4.30 -3.96
CA ILE A 97 -8.64 3.73 -3.77
C ILE A 97 -9.36 4.49 -2.66
N ARG A 98 -8.73 4.61 -1.49
CA ARG A 98 -9.33 5.28 -0.33
C ARG A 98 -9.66 6.75 -0.60
N ALA A 99 -8.82 7.45 -1.36
CA ALA A 99 -9.09 8.84 -1.77
C ALA A 99 -10.26 8.97 -2.76
N ALA A 100 -10.51 7.96 -3.60
CA ALA A 100 -11.62 7.96 -4.54
C ALA A 100 -12.98 7.62 -3.90
N LEU A 101 -13.00 6.79 -2.85
CA LEU A 101 -14.23 6.27 -2.26
C LEU A 101 -15.28 7.34 -1.86
N PRO A 102 -14.91 8.49 -1.26
CA PRO A 102 -15.90 9.52 -0.90
C PRO A 102 -16.67 10.09 -2.10
N GLU A 103 -16.08 10.07 -3.29
CA GLU A 103 -16.68 10.57 -4.53
C GLU A 103 -17.25 9.46 -5.42
N ALA A 104 -16.89 8.21 -5.15
CA ALA A 104 -17.36 7.06 -5.92
C ALA A 104 -18.83 6.78 -5.61
N ASN A 105 -19.63 6.52 -6.65
CA ASN A 105 -20.94 5.89 -6.47
C ASN A 105 -20.71 4.41 -6.10
N GLY A 106 -20.49 4.13 -4.82
CA GLY A 106 -20.09 2.80 -4.33
C GLY A 106 -21.18 1.72 -4.40
N SER A 107 -22.36 1.99 -4.99
CA SER A 107 -23.49 1.06 -5.00
C SER A 107 -23.21 -0.25 -5.74
N ASN A 108 -22.26 -0.27 -6.67
CA ASN A 108 -21.83 -1.46 -7.40
C ASN A 108 -20.46 -2.00 -6.96
N ILE A 109 -19.82 -1.39 -5.96
CA ILE A 109 -18.56 -1.88 -5.40
C ILE A 109 -18.89 -3.00 -4.41
N ILE A 110 -18.51 -4.22 -4.75
CA ILE A 110 -18.83 -5.43 -3.99
C ILE A 110 -17.65 -5.95 -3.15
N GLY A 111 -16.48 -5.34 -3.25
CA GLY A 111 -15.33 -5.70 -2.44
C GLY A 111 -14.10 -4.83 -2.70
N ILE A 112 -13.29 -4.61 -1.65
CA ILE A 112 -12.02 -3.89 -1.72
C ILE A 112 -10.90 -4.73 -1.10
N GLY A 113 -9.87 -5.03 -1.88
CA GLY A 113 -8.63 -5.68 -1.43
C GLY A 113 -7.49 -4.70 -1.30
N LEU A 114 -6.82 -4.63 -0.15
CA LEU A 114 -5.73 -3.70 0.11
C LEU A 114 -4.48 -4.44 0.59
N ILE A 115 -3.43 -4.44 -0.22
CA ILE A 115 -2.13 -5.04 0.11
C ILE A 115 -1.18 -3.93 0.55
N SER A 116 -0.63 -4.05 1.75
CA SER A 116 0.28 -3.05 2.34
C SER A 116 -0.32 -1.63 2.32
N ASP A 117 -1.52 -1.47 2.88
CA ASP A 117 -2.21 -0.18 2.95
C ASP A 117 -1.43 0.82 3.82
N PRO A 118 -0.92 1.94 3.27
CA PRO A 118 -0.24 2.98 4.04
C PRO A 118 -1.15 3.63 5.08
N GLN A 119 -2.46 3.43 4.99
CA GLN A 119 -3.46 3.98 5.90
C GLN A 119 -4.14 2.89 6.74
N GLN A 120 -3.57 1.69 6.80
CA GLN A 120 -4.15 0.55 7.51
C GLN A 120 -4.54 0.92 8.95
N PRO A 121 -5.82 0.74 9.36
CA PRO A 121 -6.25 1.03 10.72
C PRO A 121 -5.64 0.08 11.76
N VAL A 122 -5.60 0.50 13.02
CA VAL A 122 -5.14 -0.35 14.12
C VAL A 122 -6.04 -1.58 14.26
N GLY A 123 -5.43 -2.76 14.46
CA GLY A 123 -6.15 -3.98 14.84
C GLY A 123 -6.89 -4.71 13.71
N VAL A 124 -6.81 -4.24 12.46
CA VAL A 124 -7.46 -4.93 11.32
C VAL A 124 -6.72 -6.20 10.89
N LEU A 125 -5.45 -6.36 11.28
CA LEU A 125 -4.62 -7.54 11.00
C LEU A 125 -4.01 -8.13 12.28
N PRO A 126 -4.16 -9.45 12.52
CA PRO A 126 -3.47 -10.12 13.62
C PRO A 126 -1.95 -9.96 13.54
N GLY A 127 -1.32 -9.65 14.68
CA GLY A 127 0.14 -9.46 14.78
C GLY A 127 0.65 -8.12 14.24
N CYS A 128 -0.24 -7.26 13.71
CA CYS A 128 0.07 -5.87 13.38
C CYS A 128 -0.41 -4.97 14.52
N ASP A 129 0.45 -4.72 15.51
CA ASP A 129 0.15 -3.87 16.67
C ASP A 129 0.27 -2.36 16.37
N GLY A 130 0.74 -2.01 15.17
CA GLY A 130 0.87 -0.65 14.68
C GLY A 130 -0.28 -0.21 13.78
N TYR A 131 -0.02 0.82 12.97
CA TYR A 131 -0.92 1.30 11.92
C TYR A 131 -0.13 1.83 10.73
N GLY A 132 -0.84 2.05 9.62
CA GLY A 132 -0.27 2.55 8.38
C GLY A 132 0.58 3.80 8.56
N VAL A 133 1.71 3.86 7.85
CA VAL A 133 2.70 4.95 7.99
C VAL A 133 2.16 6.33 7.59
N ALA A 134 1.12 6.38 6.75
CA ALA A 134 0.45 7.60 6.33
C ALA A 134 -0.68 8.04 7.28
N GLY A 135 -0.83 7.35 8.42
CA GLY A 135 -1.89 7.63 9.40
C GLY A 135 -3.28 7.27 8.88
N ASP A 136 -4.31 7.89 9.45
CA ASP A 136 -5.69 7.64 9.05
C ASP A 136 -5.96 8.20 7.65
N GLY A 137 -6.56 7.37 6.80
CA GLY A 137 -7.11 7.77 5.51
C GLY A 137 -8.62 7.92 5.56
N PRO A 138 -9.25 8.36 4.45
CA PRO A 138 -10.70 8.27 4.31
C PRO A 138 -11.19 6.86 4.67
N GLU A 139 -12.28 6.78 5.42
CA GLU A 139 -12.84 5.51 5.87
C GLU A 139 -13.41 4.73 4.68
N ILE A 140 -13.30 3.40 4.77
CA ILE A 140 -14.05 2.52 3.87
C ILE A 140 -15.46 2.38 4.46
N PRO A 141 -16.52 2.68 3.71
CA PRO A 141 -17.88 2.51 4.21
C PRO A 141 -18.12 1.08 4.69
N SER A 142 -18.74 0.93 5.86
CA SER A 142 -18.89 -0.36 6.55
C SER A 142 -19.71 -1.41 5.78
N TRP A 143 -20.52 -0.97 4.81
CA TRP A 143 -21.29 -1.84 3.93
C TRP A 143 -20.48 -2.40 2.75
N ILE A 144 -19.25 -1.91 2.51
CA ILE A 144 -18.37 -2.45 1.48
C ILE A 144 -17.41 -3.45 2.13
N PRO A 145 -17.49 -4.75 1.79
CA PRO A 145 -16.55 -5.74 2.30
C PRO A 145 -15.11 -5.37 1.94
N ALA A 146 -14.22 -5.37 2.94
CA ALA A 146 -12.82 -5.01 2.76
C ALA A 146 -11.88 -6.08 3.33
N LYS A 147 -10.81 -6.38 2.58
CA LYS A 147 -9.76 -7.32 2.97
C LYS A 147 -8.41 -6.64 2.96
N TRP A 148 -7.80 -6.54 4.13
CA TRP A 148 -6.40 -6.14 4.27
C TRP A 148 -5.48 -7.36 4.16
N ILE A 149 -4.33 -7.16 3.53
CA ILE A 149 -3.19 -8.06 3.48
C ILE A 149 -1.97 -7.25 3.86
N GLY A 150 -1.29 -7.65 4.93
CA GLY A 150 -0.17 -6.89 5.48
C GLY A 150 0.70 -7.77 6.35
N HIS A 151 2.01 -7.49 6.35
CA HIS A 151 2.98 -8.26 7.11
C HIS A 151 3.41 -7.49 8.37
N PRO A 152 3.55 -8.13 9.54
CA PRO A 152 3.96 -7.45 10.79
C PRO A 152 5.28 -6.68 10.72
N GLN A 153 6.15 -7.03 9.76
CA GLN A 153 7.45 -6.38 9.53
C GLN A 153 7.44 -5.41 8.34
N ASP A 154 6.30 -5.23 7.68
CA ASP A 154 6.14 -4.22 6.64
C ASP A 154 5.72 -2.89 7.29
N LEU A 155 6.67 -1.96 7.35
CA LEU A 155 6.45 -0.67 8.00
C LEU A 155 5.37 0.17 7.30
N ILE A 156 5.09 -0.07 6.02
CA ILE A 156 4.14 0.75 5.27
C ILE A 156 2.74 0.59 5.87
N CYS A 157 2.32 -0.65 6.15
CA CYS A 157 1.03 -0.94 6.78
C CYS A 157 1.09 -1.13 8.30
N ASN A 158 2.27 -1.34 8.88
CA ASN A 158 2.43 -1.63 10.30
C ASN A 158 3.61 -0.86 10.92
N ALA A 159 3.60 0.47 10.77
CA ALA A 159 4.54 1.33 11.48
C ALA A 159 4.19 1.33 12.97
N SER A 160 5.20 1.35 13.84
CA SER A 160 5.01 1.46 15.29
C SER A 160 4.54 2.85 15.70
N ASP A 161 3.86 2.96 16.86
CA ASP A 161 3.26 4.23 17.32
C ASP A 161 4.29 5.38 17.41
N ASP A 162 5.50 5.07 17.88
CA ASP A 162 6.61 6.03 18.03
C ASP A 162 7.60 6.02 16.82
N SER A 163 7.22 5.49 15.65
CA SER A 163 8.09 5.37 14.47
C SER A 163 8.62 6.73 13.99
N TYR A 164 9.95 6.89 13.93
CA TYR A 164 10.57 8.06 13.29
C TYR A 164 10.31 8.14 11.79
N ILE A 165 9.94 7.02 11.15
CA ILE A 165 9.65 7.00 9.72
C ILE A 165 8.33 7.72 9.43
N ARG A 166 7.39 7.80 10.39
CA ARG A 166 6.18 8.63 10.27
C ARG A 166 6.51 10.11 10.24
N ASP A 167 7.35 10.58 11.17
CA ASP A 167 7.83 11.97 11.17
C ASP A 167 8.49 12.30 9.81
N ILE A 168 9.22 11.34 9.23
CA ILE A 168 9.83 11.49 7.90
C ILE A 168 8.76 11.44 6.80
N ALA A 169 7.79 10.52 6.83
CA ALA A 169 6.73 10.40 5.85
C ALA A 169 5.84 11.65 5.79
N ASP A 170 5.53 12.24 6.95
CA ASP A 170 4.81 13.51 7.07
C ASP A 170 5.60 14.67 6.44
N LEU A 171 6.94 14.65 6.60
CA LEU A 171 7.84 15.64 6.01
C LEU A 171 8.15 15.37 4.52
N THR A 172 8.09 14.10 4.09
CA THR A 172 8.46 13.62 2.75
C THR A 172 7.27 13.33 1.86
N GLY A 173 6.02 13.55 2.31
CA GLY A 173 4.83 13.51 1.44
C GLY A 173 4.95 14.43 0.21
N TRP A 174 5.94 15.33 0.22
CA TRP A 174 6.36 16.23 -0.85
C TRP A 174 7.69 15.86 -1.57
N MET A 175 8.36 14.74 -1.24
CA MET A 175 9.72 14.35 -1.70
C MET A 175 9.78 12.99 -2.46
N SER A 176 10.95 12.59 -3.04
CA SER A 176 11.10 11.40 -3.95
C SER A 176 11.83 10.16 -3.50
N PHE A 177 11.44 9.03 -4.12
CA PHE A 177 12.17 7.76 -4.20
C PHE A 177 12.94 7.49 -5.52
N THR A 178 13.09 8.44 -6.44
CA THR A 178 13.89 8.22 -7.68
C THR A 178 15.37 7.95 -7.39
N GLN A 179 15.84 8.13 -6.15
CA GLN A 179 17.13 7.68 -5.68
C GLN A 179 17.02 7.09 -4.27
N ALA A 180 16.74 5.79 -4.13
CA ALA A 180 16.72 5.11 -2.82
C ALA A 180 17.99 5.35 -1.97
N ARG A 181 19.13 5.63 -2.63
CA ARG A 181 20.38 6.09 -1.99
C ARG A 181 20.28 7.48 -1.37
N VAL A 182 19.58 8.42 -2.00
CA VAL A 182 19.34 9.77 -1.46
C VAL A 182 18.38 9.71 -0.27
N TRP A 183 17.35 8.86 -0.34
CA TRP A 183 16.46 8.62 0.80
C TRP A 183 17.24 8.01 1.98
N ALA A 184 18.02 6.95 1.74
CA ALA A 184 18.86 6.34 2.76
C ALA A 184 19.88 7.35 3.34
N ASN A 185 20.50 8.19 2.49
CA ASN A 185 21.42 9.22 2.93
C ASN A 185 20.73 10.33 3.73
N LYS A 186 19.49 10.73 3.38
CA LYS A 186 18.73 11.75 4.12
C LYS A 186 18.21 11.23 5.45
N VAL A 187 17.74 9.98 5.49
CA VAL A 187 17.42 9.27 6.74
C VAL A 187 18.69 9.17 7.60
N TRP A 188 19.83 8.82 7.01
CA TRP A 188 21.11 8.73 7.74
C TRP A 188 21.65 10.10 8.19
N GLU A 189 21.44 11.14 7.38
CA GLU A 189 21.77 12.53 7.69
C GLU A 189 20.91 13.03 8.85
N LEU A 190 19.59 12.80 8.84
CA LEU A 190 18.68 13.14 9.94
C LEU A 190 18.98 12.38 11.23
N LEU A 191 19.26 11.07 11.12
CA LEU A 191 19.69 10.24 12.25
C LEU A 191 21.04 10.70 12.83
N ARG A 192 21.89 11.35 12.02
CA ARG A 192 23.20 11.85 12.42
C ARG A 192 23.21 13.31 12.87
N SER A 193 22.33 14.14 12.29
CA SER A 193 22.33 15.59 12.47
C SER A 193 21.52 16.04 13.68
N ASN A 194 20.68 15.16 14.26
CA ASN A 194 19.87 15.48 15.43
C ASN A 194 19.03 16.76 15.23
N THR A 195 18.71 17.12 13.99
CA THR A 195 17.98 18.36 13.67
C THR A 195 16.50 18.09 13.84
N PHE A 196 16.07 18.12 15.09
CA PHE A 196 14.73 17.82 15.52
C PHE A 196 13.75 18.91 15.05
N GLN A 197 12.74 18.55 14.24
CA GLN A 197 11.54 19.38 14.12
C GLN A 197 10.62 19.27 15.35
N ASN A 198 10.92 18.35 16.27
CA ASN A 198 10.35 18.29 17.62
C ASN A 198 11.30 18.88 18.71
N ALA A 199 12.24 19.76 18.33
CA ALA A 199 13.17 20.41 19.27
C ALA A 199 12.50 21.22 20.40
N GLN A 200 11.18 21.43 20.37
CA GLN A 200 10.44 22.07 21.46
C GLN A 200 9.87 21.10 22.52
N LYS A 201 10.15 19.80 22.45
CA LYS A 201 9.80 18.83 23.53
C LYS A 201 11.02 18.18 24.20
N THR A 202 12.20 18.80 24.14
CA THR A 202 13.39 18.35 24.85
C THR A 202 13.37 18.77 26.32
N ARG A 203 12.69 17.98 27.16
CA ARG A 203 13.04 17.92 28.59
C ARG A 203 14.22 16.96 28.75
N PHE A 204 15.34 17.46 29.26
CA PHE A 204 16.51 16.65 29.63
C PHE A 204 16.15 15.72 30.79
N SER A 205 15.65 14.51 30.50
CA SER A 205 15.47 13.46 31.50
C SER A 205 15.99 12.10 30.99
N PRO A 206 16.49 11.22 31.88
CA PRO A 206 16.92 9.88 31.51
C PRO A 206 15.82 9.01 30.89
N SER A 207 14.55 9.26 31.20
CA SER A 207 13.42 8.55 30.60
C SER A 207 13.21 8.95 29.14
N GLN A 208 13.46 10.22 28.79
CA GLN A 208 13.44 10.69 27.40
C GLN A 208 14.56 10.03 26.59
N TRP A 209 15.78 9.92 27.12
CA TRP A 209 16.89 9.20 26.46
C TRP A 209 16.59 7.72 26.17
N ARG A 210 15.98 7.02 27.14
CA ARG A 210 15.55 5.62 26.92
C ARG A 210 14.41 5.51 25.92
N LYS A 211 13.54 6.53 25.84
CA LYS A 211 12.51 6.61 24.80
C LYS A 211 13.18 6.82 23.44
N ASP A 212 14.09 7.78 23.32
CA ASP A 212 14.79 8.11 22.07
C ASP A 212 15.64 6.94 21.54
N LEU A 213 16.35 6.21 22.41
CA LEU A 213 17.08 4.99 22.02
C LEU A 213 16.17 3.86 21.53
N ARG A 214 15.01 3.67 22.18
CA ARG A 214 14.01 2.70 21.71
C ARG A 214 13.47 3.11 20.34
N ARG A 215 13.14 4.40 20.16
CA ARG A 215 12.67 4.93 18.87
C ARG A 215 13.69 4.76 17.75
N LEU A 216 14.98 5.01 18.02
CA LEU A 216 16.05 4.82 17.05
C LEU A 216 16.21 3.35 16.67
N ARG A 217 16.12 2.44 17.65
CA ARG A 217 16.15 1.00 17.42
C ARG A 217 14.95 0.55 16.58
N THR A 218 13.75 1.06 16.88
CA THR A 218 12.53 0.71 16.15
C THR A 218 12.60 1.22 14.71
N ALA A 219 12.98 2.48 14.49
CA ALA A 219 13.18 3.04 13.16
C ALA A 219 14.23 2.26 12.36
N PHE A 220 15.32 1.83 12.99
CA PHE A 220 16.33 0.99 12.35
C PHE A 220 15.75 -0.37 11.91
N LEU A 221 14.93 -1.01 12.73
CA LEU A 221 14.28 -2.28 12.40
C LEU A 221 13.22 -2.12 11.29
N GLU A 222 12.47 -1.02 11.30
CA GLU A 222 11.50 -0.69 10.26
C GLU A 222 12.20 -0.45 8.92
N VAL A 223 13.26 0.37 8.89
CA VAL A 223 14.09 0.56 7.68
C VAL A 223 14.62 -0.77 7.15
N LEU A 224 15.10 -1.66 8.04
CA LEU A 224 15.55 -2.99 7.63
C LEU A 224 14.41 -3.86 7.06
N GLY A 225 13.18 -3.70 7.52
CA GLY A 225 12.00 -4.38 6.95
C GLY A 225 11.70 -3.99 5.51
N TYR A 226 11.87 -2.70 5.21
CA TYR A 226 11.62 -2.13 3.88
C TYR A 226 12.77 -2.37 2.89
N LEU A 227 14.02 -2.28 3.34
CA LEU A 227 15.17 -2.51 2.47
C LEU A 227 15.15 -3.91 1.85
N PRO A 228 15.68 -4.14 0.64
CA PRO A 228 15.71 -5.46 0.03
C PRO A 228 16.42 -6.50 0.90
N SER A 229 16.10 -7.78 0.68
CA SER A 229 16.74 -8.91 1.36
C SER A 229 18.24 -9.07 1.03
N LEU A 230 18.70 -8.41 -0.05
CA LEU A 230 20.10 -8.27 -0.42
C LEU A 230 20.44 -6.79 -0.60
N VAL A 231 21.31 -6.28 0.27
CA VAL A 231 21.78 -4.89 0.19
C VAL A 231 23.19 -4.88 -0.38
N SER A 232 23.38 -4.16 -1.48
CA SER A 232 24.71 -3.97 -2.09
C SER A 232 25.43 -2.82 -1.40
N TRP A 233 26.51 -3.12 -0.68
CA TRP A 233 27.38 -2.12 -0.06
C TRP A 233 28.80 -2.20 -0.63
N ARG A 234 29.17 -1.19 -1.42
CA ARG A 234 30.40 -1.18 -2.23
C ARG A 234 30.46 -2.44 -3.12
N ARG A 235 31.43 -3.32 -2.87
CA ARG A 235 31.64 -4.60 -3.59
C ARG A 235 31.06 -5.81 -2.86
N PHE A 236 30.44 -5.62 -1.70
CA PHE A 236 29.93 -6.69 -0.85
C PHE A 236 28.40 -6.75 -0.92
N GLN A 237 27.86 -7.96 -1.00
CA GLN A 237 26.44 -8.22 -0.83
C GLN A 237 26.18 -8.62 0.62
N ILE A 238 25.39 -7.82 1.33
CA ILE A 238 25.02 -8.08 2.71
C ILE A 238 23.59 -8.61 2.70
N ARG A 239 23.38 -9.79 3.29
CA ARG A 239 22.04 -10.38 3.44
C ARG A 239 21.29 -9.66 4.56
N ASN A 240 20.11 -9.15 4.24
CA ASN A 240 19.16 -8.56 5.19
C ASN A 240 17.99 -9.54 5.40
N PRO A 241 18.02 -10.38 6.45
CA PRO A 241 16.99 -11.41 6.66
C PRO A 241 15.60 -10.83 6.98
N ARG A 242 15.52 -9.53 7.30
CA ARG A 242 14.26 -8.82 7.57
C ARG A 242 13.73 -8.09 6.35
N GLY A 243 14.52 -7.99 5.28
CA GLY A 243 14.24 -7.12 4.16
C GLY A 243 13.23 -7.65 3.14
N GLY A 244 12.69 -6.75 2.33
CA GLY A 244 11.83 -7.05 1.20
C GLY A 244 10.38 -7.35 1.56
N ARG A 245 9.97 -7.12 2.81
CA ARG A 245 8.62 -7.47 3.30
C ARG A 245 7.51 -6.72 2.57
N HIS A 246 7.82 -5.51 2.12
CA HIS A 246 6.88 -4.69 1.34
C HIS A 246 6.56 -5.29 -0.04
N VAL A 247 7.49 -6.03 -0.66
CA VAL A 247 7.35 -6.56 -2.03
C VAL A 247 7.15 -8.07 -2.06
N SER A 248 7.17 -8.75 -0.91
CA SER A 248 7.16 -10.22 -0.82
C SER A 248 5.77 -10.84 -0.98
N TYR A 249 4.69 -10.06 -1.02
CA TYR A 249 3.30 -10.56 -1.01
C TYR A 249 2.93 -11.45 -2.19
N ALA A 250 3.71 -11.44 -3.27
CA ALA A 250 3.50 -12.31 -4.44
C ALA A 250 4.41 -13.56 -4.46
N SER A 251 5.45 -13.62 -3.63
CA SER A 251 6.52 -14.63 -3.75
C SER A 251 6.82 -15.40 -2.48
N GLU A 252 6.50 -14.85 -1.31
CA GLU A 252 6.72 -15.52 -0.02
C GLU A 252 5.38 -15.95 0.59
N ALA A 253 5.42 -17.04 1.36
CA ALA A 253 4.27 -17.50 2.13
C ALA A 253 3.85 -16.43 3.14
N PHE A 254 2.57 -16.08 3.10
CA PHE A 254 1.93 -15.11 3.98
C PHE A 254 1.47 -15.76 5.30
N ASP A 255 1.03 -17.01 5.23
CA ASP A 255 0.56 -17.77 6.39
C ASP A 255 1.08 -19.22 6.39
N ALA A 256 0.67 -19.99 7.41
CA ALA A 256 1.07 -21.37 7.59
C ALA A 256 0.57 -22.33 6.49
N SER A 257 -0.40 -21.91 5.66
CA SER A 257 -0.87 -22.70 4.53
C SER A 257 0.12 -22.69 3.35
N GLY A 258 1.15 -21.85 3.41
CA GLY A 258 2.14 -21.70 2.35
C GLY A 258 1.69 -20.79 1.20
N ARG A 259 0.48 -20.23 1.29
CA ARG A 259 -0.08 -19.34 0.27
C ARG A 259 0.51 -17.93 0.38
N THR A 260 0.65 -17.26 -0.76
CA THR A 260 1.11 -15.87 -0.80
C THR A 260 -0.03 -14.91 -0.44
N GLY A 261 0.29 -13.68 -0.07
CA GLY A 261 -0.71 -12.66 0.24
C GLY A 261 -1.62 -12.36 -0.95
N CYS A 262 -1.07 -12.41 -2.17
CA CYS A 262 -1.83 -12.25 -3.42
C CYS A 262 -2.83 -13.39 -3.64
N GLN A 263 -2.44 -14.64 -3.34
CA GLN A 263 -3.33 -15.80 -3.44
C GLN A 263 -4.47 -15.72 -2.42
N VAL A 264 -4.15 -15.39 -1.17
CA VAL A 264 -5.16 -15.21 -0.11
C VAL A 264 -6.17 -14.13 -0.49
N LEU A 265 -5.72 -13.04 -1.13
CA LEU A 265 -6.63 -12.01 -1.63
C LEU A 265 -7.53 -12.54 -2.76
N ALA A 266 -6.95 -13.25 -3.73
CA ALA A 266 -7.71 -13.82 -4.84
C ALA A 266 -8.79 -14.82 -4.40
N ASP A 267 -8.52 -15.65 -3.38
CA ASP A 267 -9.53 -16.53 -2.80
C ASP A 267 -10.68 -15.75 -2.18
N TRP A 268 -10.34 -14.71 -1.41
CA TRP A 268 -11.34 -13.87 -0.77
C TRP A 268 -12.21 -13.17 -1.81
N MET A 269 -11.62 -12.64 -2.89
CA MET A 269 -12.37 -12.07 -4.01
C MET A 269 -13.30 -13.10 -4.66
N THR A 270 -12.81 -14.31 -4.86
CA THR A 270 -13.59 -15.42 -5.43
C THR A 270 -14.80 -15.76 -4.56
N ALA A 271 -14.61 -15.87 -3.25
CA ALA A 271 -15.69 -16.12 -2.31
C ALA A 271 -16.69 -14.95 -2.26
N GLN A 272 -16.20 -13.72 -2.23
CA GLN A 272 -17.04 -12.52 -2.19
C GLN A 272 -17.93 -12.39 -3.44
N ALA A 273 -17.40 -12.73 -4.62
CA ALA A 273 -18.17 -12.73 -5.85
C ALA A 273 -19.25 -13.83 -5.89
N GLN A 274 -19.03 -14.95 -5.19
CA GLN A 274 -20.04 -16.03 -5.06
C GLN A 274 -21.18 -15.60 -4.12
N ASP A 275 -20.85 -15.01 -2.97
CA ASP A 275 -21.84 -14.59 -1.97
C ASP A 275 -22.85 -13.56 -2.53
N VAL A 276 -22.36 -12.60 -3.32
CA VAL A 276 -23.23 -11.60 -3.99
C VAL A 276 -24.19 -12.27 -4.98
N ARG A 277 -23.80 -13.36 -5.63
CA ARG A 277 -24.69 -14.09 -6.56
C ARG A 277 -25.82 -14.80 -5.84
N GLU A 278 -25.56 -15.33 -4.64
CA GLU A 278 -26.56 -16.06 -3.87
C GLU A 278 -27.62 -15.14 -3.26
N HIS A 279 -27.29 -13.86 -3.04
CA HIS A 279 -28.17 -12.88 -2.40
C HIS A 279 -28.89 -11.92 -3.36
N VAL A 280 -28.57 -11.94 -4.66
CA VAL A 280 -29.34 -11.22 -5.70
C VAL A 280 -30.32 -12.23 -6.33
N PRO A 281 -31.64 -12.16 -6.08
CA PRO A 281 -32.59 -13.07 -6.69
C PRO A 281 -32.50 -12.98 -8.21
N ALA A 282 -32.48 -14.14 -8.88
CA ALA A 282 -32.54 -14.22 -10.33
C ALA A 282 -33.77 -13.43 -10.82
N ALA A 283 -33.52 -12.38 -11.61
CA ALA A 283 -34.54 -11.57 -12.24
C ALA A 283 -35.34 -12.37 -13.28
#